data_AF-A0A5N6KCZ9-F1
#
_entry.id   AF-A0A5N6KCZ9-F1
#
_cell.length_a   1.000
_cell.length_b   1.000
_cell.length_c   1.000
_cell.angle_alpha   90.00
_cell.angle_beta   90.00
_cell.angle_gamma   90.00
#
_symmetry.space_group_name_H-M   'P 1'
#
loop_
_entity.id
_entity.type
_entity.pdbx_description
1 polymer ?
#
loop_
_entity_poly.entity_id
_entity_poly.type
_entity_poly.pdbx_seq_one_letter_code
_entity_poly.pdbx_strand_id
1 'polypeptide(L)'
;MLLKTFSNILVFIASVAAHGYVDNVTIGGVLYTGYQPYTDPYYSTPPPRIIRPVQGNGPITDLTLIDLQCGGYTAGGIVGSSPAALTAGPVAAGSTVSLRWTLWPDSHSGPVITYMAKCPAAGCSTYLPGTAAVWFKVQATGRVGNSSVWGDTPLMTAGNSYSYTIPSCLAAGSYIVRHEIIALHAAWAYPGAQFYPSCHQVQITGSGTSTGPSSKVAIPGVYASTDPGITYDMYTAQPTKQIFVAFVTFKEEISVTMAPTVVADADGDIVLLLDPEERDGPGSPSYNRHILCSSKHLTLASPIFKAMLKNTFSEGTTLMTIGQVKIPLPEDDPTIMTSLVLLIHNRHNHPEIRPPRDLNLLKKAAILVDKYQIHEAVSYFTAAWSRFYLDRNPIRLHPFQEFPLLFCVAWVFELEAPFKEITRFIQYNCVGSIKDLMKIGGEDLPIPAGVIEALEAARLISIEDTIQVLANLIAKYQHRRGATMYRVDGTQLENFNLIHVHRDMCDATVLGSLTRGAIQEGLYPPATTGDLRNGSVYLVIQRVLGVNFTTGCENLRDLNHLRPNPPDYVLRVHSCQGIREQMGESMMEVKGRLSGLNLKEENERFKASLFLGDR
;
A
#
# COMPACT_ATOMS: atom_id res chain seq x y z
N MET A 1 29.82 13.92 60.16
CA MET A 1 29.77 13.09 58.93
C MET A 1 28.31 12.68 58.73
N LEU A 2 27.55 13.50 57.99
CA LEU A 2 26.13 13.33 57.72
C LEU A 2 25.96 13.66 56.24
N LEU A 3 25.72 12.64 55.40
CA LEU A 3 25.22 12.85 54.04
C LEU A 3 23.81 12.27 53.98
N LYS A 4 22.83 13.17 53.89
CA LYS A 4 21.49 12.87 53.36
C LYS A 4 21.53 13.16 51.86
N THR A 5 21.40 12.14 51.02
CA THR A 5 21.12 12.31 49.59
C THR A 5 19.61 12.23 49.39
N PHE A 6 18.99 13.38 49.10
CA PHE A 6 17.63 13.46 48.57
C PHE A 6 17.65 13.04 47.10
N SER A 7 16.86 12.03 46.75
CA SER A 7 16.58 11.67 45.35
C SER A 7 15.39 12.51 44.87
N ASN A 8 15.64 13.47 43.98
CA ASN A 8 14.61 14.26 43.31
C ASN A 8 14.00 13.43 42.18
N ILE A 9 12.77 12.97 42.36
CA ILE A 9 11.94 12.43 41.27
C ILE A 9 11.36 13.63 40.52
N LEU A 10 11.91 13.91 39.33
CA LEU A 10 11.33 14.84 38.36
C LEU A 10 10.12 14.17 37.70
N VAL A 11 8.92 14.55 38.11
CA VAL A 11 7.69 14.28 37.36
C VAL A 11 7.66 15.26 36.18
N PHE A 12 7.96 14.77 34.98
CA PHE A 12 7.65 15.49 33.75
C PHE A 12 6.13 15.49 33.56
N ILE A 13 5.48 16.60 33.88
CA ILE A 13 4.10 16.85 33.46
C ILE A 13 4.17 17.12 31.96
N ALA A 14 3.76 16.14 31.14
CA ALA A 14 3.51 16.37 29.74
C ALA A 14 2.31 17.32 29.62
N SER A 15 2.56 18.59 29.31
CA SER A 15 1.51 19.52 28.91
C SER A 15 0.94 19.05 27.58
N VAL A 16 -0.23 18.41 27.60
CA VAL A 16 -0.97 18.11 26.37
C VAL A 16 -1.47 19.45 25.84
N ALA A 17 -0.78 20.02 24.86
CA ALA A 17 -1.26 21.19 24.15
C ALA A 17 -2.53 20.77 23.39
N ALA A 18 -3.69 21.26 23.82
CA ALA A 18 -4.94 20.85 23.22
C ALA A 18 -5.13 21.41 21.80
N HIS A 19 -4.45 22.50 21.42
CA HIS A 19 -4.62 23.20 20.14
C HIS A 19 -3.30 23.92 19.74
N GLY A 20 -3.19 24.43 18.50
CA GLY A 20 -1.93 25.02 18.00
C GLY A 20 -2.02 26.24 17.08
N TYR A 21 -0.84 26.81 16.77
CA TYR A 21 -0.62 27.91 15.82
C TYR A 21 0.71 27.73 15.07
N VAL A 22 0.94 28.48 13.99
CA VAL A 22 2.22 28.47 13.26
C VAL A 22 3.29 29.19 14.08
N ASP A 23 4.28 28.45 14.56
CA ASP A 23 5.36 28.95 15.41
C ASP A 23 6.44 29.68 14.59
N ASN A 24 6.83 29.12 13.45
CA ASN A 24 7.82 29.71 12.55
C ASN A 24 7.68 29.22 11.10
N VAL A 25 8.28 29.97 10.17
CA VAL A 25 8.26 29.65 8.73
C VAL A 25 9.65 29.84 8.13
N THR A 26 10.11 28.89 7.32
CA THR A 26 11.36 28.96 6.55
C THR A 26 11.05 29.28 5.09
N ILE A 27 11.56 30.41 4.59
CA ILE A 27 11.32 30.92 3.23
C ILE A 27 12.67 31.29 2.62
N GLY A 28 13.01 30.69 1.46
CA GLY A 28 14.29 30.96 0.80
C GLY A 28 15.51 30.59 1.66
N GLY A 29 15.38 29.57 2.52
CA GLY A 29 16.43 29.16 3.47
C GLY A 29 16.55 30.05 4.72
N VAL A 30 15.75 31.12 4.85
CA VAL A 30 15.74 31.99 6.03
C VAL A 30 14.60 31.61 6.95
N LEU A 31 14.90 31.38 8.23
CA LEU A 31 13.93 31.10 9.28
C LEU A 31 13.35 32.41 9.82
N TYR A 32 12.03 32.54 9.78
CA TYR A 32 11.28 33.67 10.35
C TYR A 32 10.43 33.18 11.51
N THR A 33 10.62 33.79 12.68
CA THR A 33 9.73 33.55 13.82
C THR A 33 8.34 34.11 13.52
N GLY A 34 7.32 33.28 13.76
CA GLY A 34 5.92 33.64 13.59
C GLY A 34 5.43 34.65 14.63
N TYR A 35 4.17 35.05 14.51
CA TYR A 35 3.50 35.80 15.57
C TYR A 35 3.26 34.87 16.76
N GLN A 36 3.68 35.29 17.94
CA GLN A 36 3.63 34.48 19.15
C GLN A 36 2.49 34.99 20.06
N PRO A 37 1.27 34.41 20.01
CA PRO A 37 0.09 34.96 20.69
C PRO A 37 0.22 35.01 22.21
N TYR A 38 1.12 34.23 22.79
CA TYR A 38 1.36 34.20 24.24
C TYR A 38 2.56 35.03 24.70
N THR A 39 3.25 35.71 23.79
CA THR A 39 4.39 36.58 24.14
C THR A 39 4.31 37.95 23.48
N ASP A 40 3.96 38.02 22.19
CA ASP A 40 3.96 39.26 21.41
C ASP A 40 3.01 40.33 21.98
N PRO A 41 1.78 40.01 22.45
CA PRO A 41 0.90 41.00 23.10
C PRO A 41 1.44 41.63 24.39
N TYR A 42 2.43 41.00 25.04
CA TYR A 42 2.95 41.43 26.33
C TYR A 42 4.21 42.31 26.22
N TYR A 43 4.72 42.53 25.00
CA TYR A 43 5.78 43.51 24.77
C TYR A 43 5.20 44.92 24.69
N SER A 44 5.91 45.90 25.27
CA SER A 44 5.61 47.32 25.10
C SER A 44 5.75 47.79 23.64
N THR A 45 6.63 47.13 22.88
CA THR A 45 6.76 47.29 21.43
C THR A 45 6.95 45.90 20.83
N PRO A 46 5.87 45.28 20.30
CA PRO A 46 5.94 43.94 19.75
C PRO A 46 6.96 43.84 18.60
N PRO A 47 7.74 42.76 18.53
CA PRO A 47 8.70 42.56 17.44
C PRO A 47 7.96 42.50 16.09
N PRO A 48 8.51 43.10 15.03
CA PRO A 48 7.89 43.05 13.71
C PRO A 48 7.92 41.62 13.16
N ARG A 49 6.78 41.13 12.68
CA ARG A 49 6.59 39.76 12.17
C ARG A 49 6.22 39.74 10.69
N ILE A 50 6.41 38.59 10.04
CA ILE A 50 5.88 38.30 8.69
C ILE A 50 4.49 37.63 8.74
N ILE A 51 4.15 37.03 9.89
CA ILE A 51 2.85 36.39 10.14
C ILE A 51 1.94 37.41 10.80
N ARG A 52 0.68 37.45 10.37
CA ARG A 52 -0.36 38.30 10.92
C ARG A 52 -0.74 37.86 12.34
N PRO A 53 -1.17 38.78 13.22
CA PRO A 53 -1.57 38.41 14.57
C PRO A 53 -2.70 37.39 14.63
N VAL A 54 -2.54 36.40 15.51
CA VAL A 54 -3.59 35.47 15.92
C VAL A 54 -3.81 35.61 17.43
N GLN A 55 -5.01 35.34 17.92
CA GLN A 55 -5.41 35.71 19.28
C GLN A 55 -5.09 34.61 20.31
N GLY A 56 -4.65 33.45 19.84
CA GLY A 56 -4.34 32.28 20.66
C GLY A 56 -4.14 31.05 19.77
N ASN A 57 -4.26 29.88 20.38
CA ASN A 57 -4.28 28.60 19.69
C ASN A 57 -5.72 28.08 19.46
N GLY A 58 -6.77 28.86 19.74
CA GLY A 58 -8.16 28.43 19.61
C GLY A 58 -8.68 28.42 18.16
N PRO A 59 -9.80 27.72 17.88
CA PRO A 59 -10.36 27.63 16.54
C PRO A 59 -11.33 28.77 16.22
N ILE A 60 -11.58 28.97 14.94
CA ILE A 60 -12.75 29.67 14.41
C ILE A 60 -13.77 28.61 13.96
N THR A 61 -15.02 28.72 14.40
CA THR A 61 -16.09 27.76 14.08
C THR A 61 -17.26 28.38 13.30
N ASP A 62 -17.32 29.71 13.21
CA ASP A 62 -18.36 30.43 12.46
C ASP A 62 -17.80 30.87 11.10
N LEU A 63 -18.33 30.26 10.04
CA LEU A 63 -17.89 30.48 8.66
C LEU A 63 -18.22 31.87 8.11
N THR A 64 -19.09 32.63 8.79
CA THR A 64 -19.52 33.96 8.35
C THR A 64 -18.58 35.07 8.83
N LEU A 65 -17.74 34.79 9.82
CA LEU A 65 -16.85 35.78 10.44
C LEU A 65 -15.62 36.04 9.57
N ILE A 66 -15.17 37.30 9.56
CA ILE A 66 -13.91 37.71 8.92
C ILE A 66 -12.68 37.08 9.58
N ASP A 67 -12.83 36.61 10.82
CA ASP A 67 -11.83 35.87 11.59
C ASP A 67 -11.30 34.63 10.83
N LEU A 68 -12.14 34.04 9.97
CA LEU A 68 -11.78 32.91 9.13
C LEU A 68 -10.65 33.23 8.14
N GLN A 69 -10.47 34.50 7.77
CA GLN A 69 -9.49 34.91 6.77
C GLN A 69 -8.04 34.72 7.26
N CYS A 70 -7.69 35.30 8.41
CA CYS A 70 -6.30 35.29 8.89
C CYS A 70 -6.18 35.15 10.41
N GLY A 71 -7.26 34.76 11.10
CA GLY A 71 -7.41 34.83 12.54
C GLY A 71 -8.29 36.01 12.96
N GLY A 72 -8.74 35.97 14.21
CA GLY A 72 -9.61 36.93 14.86
C GLY A 72 -10.22 36.31 16.12
N TYR A 73 -10.83 37.13 16.96
CA TYR A 73 -11.66 36.67 18.07
C TYR A 73 -12.80 37.67 18.28
N THR A 74 -13.75 37.68 17.35
CA THR A 74 -14.89 38.60 17.33
C THR A 74 -15.68 38.52 18.64
N ALA A 75 -15.83 37.31 19.21
CA ALA A 75 -16.49 37.11 20.50
C ALA A 75 -15.80 37.83 21.68
N GLY A 76 -14.48 38.07 21.59
CA GLY A 76 -13.72 38.88 22.55
C GLY A 76 -13.42 40.29 22.09
N GLY A 77 -14.11 40.77 21.04
CA GLY A 77 -14.01 42.15 20.54
C GLY A 77 -12.87 42.41 19.53
N ILE A 78 -12.16 41.38 19.08
CA ILE A 78 -11.10 41.52 18.05
C ILE A 78 -11.63 40.99 16.72
N VAL A 79 -12.11 41.89 15.86
CA VAL A 79 -12.67 41.52 14.56
C VAL A 79 -11.57 41.33 13.53
N GLY A 80 -11.37 40.08 13.09
CA GLY A 80 -10.33 39.70 12.14
C GLY A 80 -8.90 39.86 12.66
N SER A 81 -7.96 39.87 11.72
CA SER A 81 -6.53 40.06 11.96
C SER A 81 -6.02 41.32 11.27
N SER A 82 -4.85 41.81 11.66
CA SER A 82 -4.20 42.98 11.07
C SER A 82 -3.03 42.60 10.14
N PRO A 83 -2.64 43.45 9.17
CA PRO A 83 -1.47 43.19 8.34
C PRO A 83 -0.19 43.04 9.16
N ALA A 84 0.71 42.16 8.70
CA ALA A 84 2.01 41.98 9.35
C ALA A 84 2.97 43.10 8.90
N ALA A 85 3.86 43.52 9.81
CA ALA A 85 4.78 44.63 9.54
C ALA A 85 5.84 44.31 8.47
N LEU A 86 6.23 43.04 8.33
CA LEU A 86 7.28 42.59 7.42
C LEU A 86 6.72 41.72 6.28
N THR A 87 7.46 41.66 5.18
CA THR A 87 7.25 40.72 4.07
C THR A 87 8.52 39.90 3.88
N ALA A 88 8.41 38.57 3.89
CA ALA A 88 9.56 37.68 3.73
C ALA A 88 10.06 37.63 2.28
N GLY A 89 11.36 37.56 2.06
CA GLY A 89 11.96 37.44 0.73
C GLY A 89 12.87 38.61 0.36
N PRO A 90 13.27 38.73 -0.92
CA PRO A 90 12.72 38.05 -2.10
C PRO A 90 12.90 36.53 -2.11
N VAL A 91 11.90 35.81 -2.60
CA VAL A 91 11.94 34.35 -2.83
C VAL A 91 11.51 34.05 -4.27
N ALA A 92 12.16 33.10 -4.94
CA ALA A 92 11.81 32.73 -6.31
C ALA A 92 10.47 31.98 -6.35
N ALA A 93 9.63 32.28 -7.34
CA ALA A 93 8.51 31.41 -7.71
C ALA A 93 9.03 29.98 -7.95
N GLY A 94 8.28 28.97 -7.54
CA GLY A 94 8.72 27.57 -7.53
C GLY A 94 9.46 27.15 -6.26
N SER A 95 9.83 28.08 -5.37
CA SER A 95 10.50 27.72 -4.10
C SER A 95 9.53 27.05 -3.12
N THR A 96 10.05 26.08 -2.36
CA THR A 96 9.34 25.49 -1.23
C THR A 96 9.43 26.38 0.01
N VAL A 97 8.32 26.49 0.72
CA VAL A 97 8.18 27.16 2.02
C VAL A 97 7.78 26.12 3.04
N SER A 98 8.50 26.08 4.17
CA SER A 98 8.22 25.15 5.27
C SER A 98 7.66 25.92 6.45
N LEU A 99 6.47 25.54 6.94
CA LEU A 99 5.88 26.05 8.17
C LEU A 99 6.08 25.03 9.27
N ARG A 100 6.37 25.48 10.48
CA ARG A 100 6.36 24.65 11.69
C ARG A 100 5.25 25.14 12.60
N TRP A 101 4.33 24.24 12.92
CA TRP A 101 3.28 24.48 13.89
C TRP A 101 3.83 24.27 15.32
N THR A 102 3.08 24.65 16.34
CA THR A 102 3.21 24.00 17.65
C THR A 102 2.82 22.51 17.53
N LEU A 103 3.13 21.67 18.51
CA LEU A 103 2.78 20.24 18.41
C LEU A 103 1.27 20.08 18.24
N TRP A 104 0.84 19.39 17.18
CA TRP A 104 -0.58 19.24 16.86
C TRP A 104 -1.19 18.05 17.61
N PRO A 105 -2.41 18.17 18.17
CA PRO A 105 -3.05 17.06 18.87
C PRO A 105 -3.48 15.96 17.90
N ASP A 106 -3.27 14.70 18.27
CA ASP A 106 -3.65 13.52 17.47
C ASP A 106 -5.16 13.43 17.20
N SER A 107 -5.96 13.84 18.18
CA SER A 107 -7.42 13.90 18.08
C SER A 107 -7.92 14.90 17.04
N HIS A 108 -7.13 15.91 16.64
CA HIS A 108 -7.60 17.03 15.82
C HIS A 108 -7.45 16.80 14.30
N SER A 109 -7.55 15.53 13.89
CA SER A 109 -7.36 15.09 12.49
C SER A 109 -8.21 15.89 11.50
N GLY A 110 -7.61 16.24 10.36
CA GLY A 110 -8.33 16.91 9.28
C GLY A 110 -7.47 17.46 8.14
N PRO A 111 -8.10 18.07 7.11
CA PRO A 111 -7.37 18.57 5.96
C PRO A 111 -6.51 19.79 6.30
N VAL A 112 -5.43 19.94 5.53
CA VAL A 112 -4.54 21.11 5.55
C VAL A 112 -4.60 21.80 4.20
N ILE A 113 -4.85 23.10 4.20
CA ILE A 113 -5.11 23.87 2.98
C ILE A 113 -4.28 25.14 2.97
N THR A 114 -3.70 25.47 1.82
CA THR A 114 -2.95 26.72 1.62
C THR A 114 -3.51 27.49 0.45
N TYR A 115 -3.76 28.78 0.64
CA TYR A 115 -4.20 29.75 -0.36
C TYR A 115 -3.18 30.87 -0.50
N MET A 116 -3.23 31.58 -1.62
CA MET A 116 -2.48 32.82 -1.84
C MET A 116 -3.41 33.90 -2.40
N ALA A 117 -3.05 35.16 -2.16
CA ALA A 117 -3.69 36.35 -2.74
C ALA A 117 -2.62 37.38 -3.08
N LYS A 118 -2.66 37.95 -4.29
CA LYS A 118 -1.71 38.99 -4.70
C LYS A 118 -2.03 40.30 -3.99
N CYS A 119 -1.03 40.93 -3.39
CA CYS A 119 -1.18 42.24 -2.77
C CYS A 119 -1.16 43.35 -3.84
N PRO A 120 -1.77 44.51 -3.56
CA PRO A 120 -1.59 45.71 -4.37
C PRO A 120 -0.11 46.10 -4.50
N ALA A 121 0.19 46.99 -5.45
CA ALA A 121 1.54 47.51 -5.64
C ALA A 121 2.14 48.16 -4.37
N ALA A 122 1.30 48.68 -3.48
CA ALA A 122 1.69 49.24 -2.19
C ALA A 122 2.20 48.19 -1.17
N GLY A 123 2.10 46.90 -1.47
CA GLY A 123 2.57 45.80 -0.63
C GLY A 123 1.51 45.21 0.29
N CYS A 124 1.90 44.18 1.07
CA CYS A 124 0.97 43.44 1.94
C CYS A 124 0.80 44.07 3.33
N SER A 125 1.74 44.90 3.78
CA SER A 125 1.79 45.47 5.15
C SER A 125 0.67 46.47 5.47
N THR A 126 -0.12 46.87 4.47
CA THR A 126 -1.31 47.71 4.64
C THR A 126 -2.56 47.09 4.01
N TYR A 127 -2.45 45.87 3.47
CA TYR A 127 -3.51 45.27 2.67
C TYR A 127 -4.43 44.36 3.51
N LEU A 128 -5.72 44.68 3.50
CA LEU A 128 -6.79 43.86 4.06
C LEU A 128 -7.79 43.51 2.94
N PRO A 129 -7.83 42.26 2.46
CA PRO A 129 -8.75 41.85 1.40
C PRO A 129 -10.24 41.99 1.73
N GLY A 130 -10.62 41.91 3.01
CA GLY A 130 -12.03 41.89 3.42
C GLY A 130 -12.77 40.72 2.78
N THR A 131 -13.93 40.98 2.18
CA THR A 131 -14.78 39.97 1.52
C THR A 131 -14.52 39.86 0.01
N ALA A 132 -13.44 40.46 -0.51
CA ALA A 132 -13.12 40.40 -1.93
C ALA A 132 -12.70 38.99 -2.35
N ALA A 133 -13.14 38.58 -3.55
CA ALA A 133 -12.75 37.32 -4.16
C ALA A 133 -11.33 37.38 -4.73
N VAL A 134 -10.32 37.28 -3.85
CA VAL A 134 -8.89 37.42 -4.21
C VAL A 134 -8.05 36.19 -3.91
N TRP A 135 -8.62 35.22 -3.20
CA TRP A 135 -7.91 34.03 -2.77
C TRP A 135 -7.95 32.97 -3.86
N PHE A 136 -6.82 32.31 -4.08
CA PHE A 136 -6.73 31.11 -4.88
C PHE A 136 -5.98 30.06 -4.09
N LYS A 137 -6.44 28.81 -4.16
CA LYS A 137 -5.75 27.72 -3.47
C LYS A 137 -4.37 27.53 -4.07
N VAL A 138 -3.43 26.93 -3.37
CA VAL A 138 -2.13 26.49 -3.93
C VAL A 138 -1.82 25.05 -3.53
N GLN A 139 -2.34 24.59 -2.40
CA GLN A 139 -2.17 23.21 -1.94
C GLN A 139 -3.36 22.81 -1.05
N ALA A 140 -3.77 21.54 -1.12
CA ALA A 140 -4.67 20.91 -0.16
C ALA A 140 -4.26 19.45 0.01
N THR A 141 -4.27 18.99 1.27
CA THR A 141 -4.07 17.58 1.62
C THR A 141 -5.22 17.16 2.52
N GLY A 142 -5.97 16.14 2.10
CA GLY A 142 -7.15 15.62 2.80
C GLY A 142 -6.89 14.29 3.51
N ARG A 143 -7.93 13.44 3.61
CA ARG A 143 -7.84 12.07 4.14
C ARG A 143 -7.20 11.13 3.11
N VAL A 144 -6.33 10.22 3.55
CA VAL A 144 -5.76 9.17 2.70
C VAL A 144 -6.71 7.96 2.71
N GLY A 145 -7.50 7.81 1.65
CA GLY A 145 -8.51 6.76 1.54
C GLY A 145 -9.46 6.75 2.74
N ASN A 146 -9.66 5.57 3.33
CA ASN A 146 -10.44 5.38 4.57
C ASN A 146 -9.57 5.28 5.83
N SER A 147 -8.27 5.58 5.75
CA SER A 147 -7.35 5.48 6.89
C SER A 147 -7.58 6.59 7.93
N SER A 148 -6.83 6.56 9.04
CA SER A 148 -6.75 7.65 10.01
C SER A 148 -5.66 8.68 9.64
N VAL A 149 -5.10 8.61 8.44
CA VAL A 149 -4.07 9.55 7.96
C VAL A 149 -4.73 10.70 7.21
N TRP A 150 -4.37 11.91 7.61
CA TRP A 150 -4.90 13.19 7.15
C TRP A 150 -3.77 14.16 6.82
N GLY A 151 -4.10 15.31 6.21
CA GLY A 151 -3.13 16.34 5.86
C GLY A 151 -2.32 16.87 7.04
N ASP A 152 -2.89 16.82 8.25
CA ASP A 152 -2.29 17.30 9.49
C ASP A 152 -1.53 16.21 10.27
N THR A 153 -1.59 14.94 9.85
CA THR A 153 -0.87 13.84 10.51
C THR A 153 0.64 14.11 10.70
N PRO A 154 1.38 14.71 9.73
CA PRO A 154 2.78 15.07 9.93
C PRO A 154 3.01 16.11 11.05
N LEU A 155 1.98 16.88 11.41
CA LEU A 155 2.04 17.92 12.45
C LEU A 155 1.93 17.34 13.87
N MET A 156 1.49 16.08 14.00
CA MET A 156 1.26 15.40 15.28
C MET A 156 2.53 14.78 15.88
N THR A 157 3.64 14.75 15.12
CA THR A 157 4.91 14.15 15.56
C THR A 157 6.03 15.18 15.66
N ALA A 158 7.10 14.84 16.39
CA ALA A 158 8.24 15.73 16.58
C ALA A 158 8.87 16.12 15.23
N GLY A 159 8.90 17.43 14.94
CA GLY A 159 9.23 17.96 13.61
C GLY A 159 8.11 18.84 13.09
N ASN A 160 6.86 18.42 13.33
CA ASN A 160 5.59 19.17 13.22
C ASN A 160 5.58 20.27 12.15
N SER A 161 5.99 19.87 10.96
CA SER A 161 6.27 20.73 9.83
C SER A 161 5.39 20.36 8.64
N TYR A 162 4.92 21.38 7.94
CA TYR A 162 4.19 21.25 6.69
C TYR A 162 4.83 22.15 5.64
N SER A 163 4.98 21.66 4.41
CA SER A 163 5.59 22.42 3.33
C SER A 163 4.61 22.64 2.18
N TYR A 164 4.64 23.83 1.59
CA TYR A 164 3.97 24.12 0.33
C TYR A 164 4.95 24.70 -0.68
N THR A 165 4.62 24.60 -1.97
CA THR A 165 5.44 25.18 -3.05
C THR A 165 4.77 26.44 -3.58
N ILE A 166 5.52 27.54 -3.67
CA ILE A 166 5.05 28.76 -4.35
C ILE A 166 4.89 28.43 -5.84
N PRO A 167 3.71 28.60 -6.46
CA PRO A 167 3.53 28.25 -7.86
C PRO A 167 4.52 29.01 -8.78
N SER A 168 5.14 28.27 -9.69
CA SER A 168 6.24 28.78 -10.53
C SER A 168 5.80 29.88 -11.52
N CYS A 169 4.53 29.84 -11.92
CA CYS A 169 3.94 30.76 -12.89
C CYS A 169 3.55 32.13 -12.32
N LEU A 170 3.65 32.34 -11.00
CA LEU A 170 3.24 33.60 -10.38
C LEU A 170 4.11 34.77 -10.82
N ALA A 171 3.43 35.88 -11.15
CA ALA A 171 4.05 37.17 -11.39
C ALA A 171 4.77 37.66 -10.14
N ALA A 172 5.94 38.26 -10.33
CA ALA A 172 6.67 38.91 -9.26
C ALA A 172 5.79 39.93 -8.50
N GLY A 173 6.06 40.09 -7.20
CA GLY A 173 5.32 41.00 -6.32
C GLY A 173 5.02 40.39 -4.96
N SER A 174 4.35 41.15 -4.10
CA SER A 174 3.99 40.70 -2.75
C SER A 174 2.70 39.90 -2.76
N TYR A 175 2.63 38.84 -1.96
CA TYR A 175 1.46 37.98 -1.79
C TYR A 175 1.20 37.71 -0.30
N ILE A 176 -0.07 37.62 0.08
CA ILE A 176 -0.48 37.00 1.35
C ILE A 176 -0.67 35.51 1.07
N VAL A 177 -0.12 34.68 1.94
CA VAL A 177 -0.34 33.23 1.97
C VAL A 177 -1.22 32.95 3.19
N ARG A 178 -2.33 32.25 3.00
CA ARG A 178 -3.21 31.77 4.07
C ARG A 178 -3.10 30.27 4.17
N HIS A 179 -2.51 29.78 5.25
CA HIS A 179 -2.38 28.36 5.56
C HIS A 179 -3.36 27.98 6.68
N GLU A 180 -4.02 26.84 6.59
CA GLU A 180 -4.98 26.41 7.61
C GLU A 180 -5.01 24.90 7.83
N ILE A 181 -5.44 24.53 9.04
CA ILE A 181 -5.91 23.19 9.40
C ILE A 181 -7.40 23.29 9.68
N ILE A 182 -8.19 22.31 9.24
CA ILE A 182 -9.60 22.16 9.61
C ILE A 182 -9.74 20.89 10.44
N ALA A 183 -9.83 20.97 11.77
CA ALA A 183 -10.00 19.80 12.62
C ALA A 183 -11.46 19.32 12.57
N LEU A 184 -11.66 18.03 12.28
CA LEU A 184 -12.98 17.46 12.00
C LEU A 184 -13.53 16.57 13.13
N HIS A 185 -12.84 16.48 14.27
CA HIS A 185 -13.14 15.52 15.34
C HIS A 185 -14.51 15.70 16.00
N ALA A 186 -15.09 16.89 15.87
CA ALA A 186 -16.42 17.26 16.34
C ALA A 186 -17.35 17.72 15.20
N ALA A 187 -17.01 17.40 13.95
CA ALA A 187 -17.68 17.95 12.76
C ALA A 187 -18.91 17.16 12.28
N TRP A 188 -19.41 16.18 13.05
CA TRP A 188 -20.58 15.38 12.66
C TRP A 188 -21.86 16.21 12.46
N ALA A 189 -21.90 17.42 13.02
CA ALA A 189 -22.91 18.45 12.78
C ALA A 189 -22.25 19.84 12.71
N TYR A 190 -22.95 20.83 12.14
CA TYR A 190 -22.52 22.23 12.15
C TYR A 190 -23.36 23.07 13.12
N PRO A 191 -22.75 23.97 13.93
CA PRO A 191 -21.31 24.19 14.07
C PRO A 191 -20.58 22.99 14.70
N GLY A 192 -19.35 22.72 14.25
CA GLY A 192 -18.56 21.58 14.74
C GLY A 192 -17.13 21.55 14.21
N ALA A 193 -16.95 21.72 12.90
CA ALA A 193 -15.62 21.86 12.29
C ALA A 193 -14.86 23.07 12.87
N GLN A 194 -13.56 22.88 13.12
CA GLN A 194 -12.71 23.87 13.77
C GLN A 194 -11.59 24.33 12.83
N PHE A 195 -11.57 25.62 12.52
CA PHE A 195 -10.62 26.21 11.57
C PHE A 195 -9.47 26.92 12.28
N TYR A 196 -8.25 26.67 11.82
CA TYR A 196 -7.03 27.27 12.35
C TYR A 196 -6.27 27.99 11.22
N PRO A 197 -6.69 29.19 10.80
CA PRO A 197 -6.01 29.96 9.77
C PRO A 197 -4.77 30.68 10.31
N SER A 198 -3.74 30.77 9.50
CA SER A 198 -2.54 31.58 9.72
C SER A 198 -2.13 32.25 8.41
N CYS A 199 -1.88 33.56 8.44
CA CYS A 199 -1.50 34.32 7.26
C CYS A 199 -0.08 34.88 7.37
N HIS A 200 0.75 34.65 6.35
CA HIS A 200 2.08 35.24 6.24
C HIS A 200 2.31 35.95 4.91
N GLN A 201 3.23 36.90 4.89
CA GLN A 201 3.46 37.79 3.75
C GLN A 201 4.79 37.44 3.07
N VAL A 202 4.77 37.27 1.74
CA VAL A 202 5.94 36.88 0.94
C VAL A 202 6.14 37.78 -0.28
N GLN A 203 7.40 38.06 -0.61
CA GLN A 203 7.81 38.81 -1.79
C GLN A 203 8.35 37.84 -2.84
N ILE A 204 7.57 37.62 -3.89
CA ILE A 204 7.91 36.69 -4.98
C ILE A 204 8.72 37.39 -6.07
N THR A 205 9.73 36.68 -6.58
CA THR A 205 10.52 37.01 -7.76
C THR A 205 10.39 35.92 -8.82
N GLY A 206 10.70 36.22 -10.07
CA GLY A 206 10.60 35.27 -11.19
C GLY A 206 10.06 35.93 -12.44
N SER A 207 10.01 35.15 -13.53
CA SER A 207 9.52 35.59 -14.85
C SER A 207 8.06 35.20 -15.12
N GLY A 208 7.37 34.63 -14.13
CA GLY A 208 5.95 34.30 -14.24
C GLY A 208 5.10 35.54 -14.52
N THR A 209 3.90 35.32 -15.06
CA THR A 209 2.96 36.40 -15.40
C THR A 209 1.58 36.21 -14.77
N SER A 210 1.32 35.07 -14.12
CA SER A 210 0.02 34.76 -13.52
C SER A 210 -0.19 35.50 -12.20
N THR A 211 -1.42 35.92 -11.94
CA THR A 211 -1.83 36.46 -10.62
C THR A 211 -2.73 35.48 -9.86
N GLY A 212 -2.66 34.20 -10.22
CA GLY A 212 -3.64 33.18 -9.85
C GLY A 212 -4.69 32.99 -10.95
N PRO A 213 -5.63 32.04 -10.76
CA PRO A 213 -6.64 31.70 -11.75
C PRO A 213 -7.62 32.86 -11.94
N SER A 214 -8.36 32.85 -13.04
CA SER A 214 -9.42 33.84 -13.29
C SER A 214 -10.52 33.77 -12.22
N SER A 215 -10.91 32.55 -11.83
CA SER A 215 -11.87 32.30 -10.75
C SER A 215 -11.18 32.26 -9.38
N LYS A 216 -11.34 33.32 -8.60
CA LYS A 216 -10.87 33.44 -7.21
C LYS A 216 -12.05 33.39 -6.24
N VAL A 217 -11.77 33.12 -4.97
CA VAL A 217 -12.80 32.98 -3.91
C VAL A 217 -12.62 34.03 -2.82
N ALA A 218 -13.72 34.34 -2.13
CA ALA A 218 -13.72 35.19 -0.94
C ALA A 218 -13.60 34.33 0.33
N ILE A 219 -12.92 34.86 1.34
CA ILE A 219 -12.83 34.25 2.67
C ILE A 219 -13.14 35.35 3.69
N PRO A 220 -14.30 35.32 4.37
CA PRO A 220 -15.35 34.30 4.35
C PRO A 220 -16.12 34.22 3.03
N GLY A 221 -16.77 33.09 2.77
CA GLY A 221 -17.61 32.84 1.58
C GLY A 221 -17.28 31.58 0.78
N VAL A 222 -16.04 31.07 0.87
CA VAL A 222 -15.61 29.82 0.19
C VAL A 222 -16.16 28.55 0.87
N TYR A 223 -16.47 28.61 2.16
CA TYR A 223 -16.95 27.47 2.94
C TYR A 223 -18.41 27.66 3.31
N ALA A 224 -19.21 26.61 3.10
CA ALA A 224 -20.59 26.53 3.55
C ALA A 224 -20.74 25.45 4.63
N SER A 225 -21.68 25.65 5.56
CA SER A 225 -21.96 24.69 6.63
C SER A 225 -22.40 23.33 6.10
N THR A 226 -23.04 23.31 4.93
CA THR A 226 -23.53 22.11 4.24
C THR A 226 -22.47 21.42 3.37
N ASP A 227 -21.26 21.97 3.27
CA ASP A 227 -20.20 21.32 2.50
C ASP A 227 -19.89 19.95 3.13
N PRO A 228 -19.75 18.88 2.31
CA PRO A 228 -19.58 17.53 2.83
C PRO A 228 -18.25 17.31 3.53
N GLY A 229 -17.29 18.23 3.38
CA GLY A 229 -16.03 18.26 4.14
C GLY A 229 -16.08 19.14 5.41
N ILE A 230 -17.21 19.79 5.71
CA ILE A 230 -17.40 20.68 6.86
C ILE A 230 -18.40 20.11 7.86
N THR A 231 -19.55 19.59 7.39
CA THR A 231 -20.38 18.69 8.20
C THR A 231 -20.01 17.27 7.81
N TYR A 232 -19.13 16.66 8.60
CA TYR A 232 -18.44 15.41 8.28
C TYR A 232 -18.24 14.54 9.52
N ASP A 233 -18.61 13.26 9.42
CA ASP A 233 -18.32 12.26 10.45
C ASP A 233 -17.05 11.47 10.08
N MET A 234 -15.95 11.76 10.79
CA MET A 234 -14.67 11.08 10.55
C MET A 234 -14.60 9.65 11.09
N TYR A 235 -15.50 9.27 11.99
CA TYR A 235 -15.46 8.00 12.71
C TYR A 235 -16.19 6.87 11.97
N THR A 236 -16.96 7.18 10.93
CA THR A 236 -17.65 6.20 10.10
C THR A 236 -16.91 5.95 8.79
N ALA A 237 -17.02 4.71 8.29
CA ALA A 237 -16.47 4.33 6.99
C ALA A 237 -17.27 5.03 5.89
N GLN A 238 -16.60 5.83 5.06
CA GLN A 238 -17.27 6.64 4.05
C GLN A 238 -17.26 5.95 2.68
N PRO A 239 -18.34 6.06 1.88
CA PRO A 239 -18.31 5.67 0.48
C PRO A 239 -17.30 6.53 -0.28
N THR A 240 -16.49 5.92 -1.15
CA THR A 240 -15.33 6.51 -1.85
C THR A 240 -15.61 7.84 -2.57
N LYS A 241 -16.86 8.10 -2.96
CA LYS A 241 -17.29 9.36 -3.59
C LYS A 241 -17.25 10.59 -2.67
N GLN A 242 -17.35 10.42 -1.35
CA GLN A 242 -17.52 11.55 -0.43
C GLN A 242 -16.20 12.18 0.01
N ILE A 243 -15.08 11.52 -0.31
CA ILE A 243 -13.72 11.91 0.07
C ILE A 243 -13.17 13.04 -0.83
N PHE A 244 -13.78 13.28 -2.00
CA PHE A 244 -13.25 14.18 -3.03
C PHE A 244 -14.11 15.42 -3.35
N VAL A 245 -15.31 15.58 -2.78
CA VAL A 245 -16.21 16.71 -3.09
C VAL A 245 -15.99 17.86 -2.11
N ALA A 246 -14.76 18.35 -2.05
CA ALA A 246 -14.44 19.72 -1.70
C ALA A 246 -12.94 19.85 -1.95
N PHE A 247 -12.49 21.05 -2.27
CA PHE A 247 -11.07 21.38 -2.35
C PHE A 247 -10.34 21.12 -3.69
N VAL A 248 -10.89 21.68 -4.77
CA VAL A 248 -10.14 22.02 -5.99
C VAL A 248 -8.79 22.66 -5.64
N THR A 249 -7.69 21.95 -5.91
CA THR A 249 -6.33 22.49 -5.92
C THR A 249 -6.17 23.40 -7.14
N PHE A 250 -5.36 24.45 -6.99
CA PHE A 250 -4.92 25.24 -8.12
C PHE A 250 -4.02 24.36 -8.99
N LYS A 251 -4.62 23.78 -10.02
CA LYS A 251 -3.88 23.30 -11.18
C LYS A 251 -3.31 24.54 -11.85
N GLU A 252 -2.00 24.61 -11.76
CA GLU A 252 -1.09 25.48 -12.47
C GLU A 252 -1.64 25.75 -13.90
N GLU A 253 -2.13 26.96 -14.19
CA GLU A 253 -2.07 27.50 -15.55
C GLU A 253 -0.59 27.84 -15.80
N ILE A 254 0.24 26.80 -15.92
CA ILE A 254 1.52 26.92 -16.61
C ILE A 254 1.11 27.21 -18.06
N SER A 255 1.74 28.18 -18.69
CA SER A 255 2.09 28.03 -20.09
C SER A 255 2.97 26.78 -20.21
N VAL A 256 2.35 25.60 -20.15
CA VAL A 256 2.98 24.33 -20.46
C VAL A 256 3.60 24.58 -21.83
N THR A 257 4.92 24.43 -21.94
CA THR A 257 5.41 23.87 -23.19
C THR A 257 4.78 22.49 -23.24
N MET A 258 3.55 22.42 -23.79
CA MET A 258 2.72 21.22 -23.80
C MET A 258 3.64 20.10 -24.21
N ALA A 259 3.81 19.10 -23.34
CA ALA A 259 4.20 17.81 -23.84
C ALA A 259 3.21 17.55 -24.98
N PRO A 260 3.69 17.38 -26.23
CA PRO A 260 2.81 17.32 -27.37
C PRO A 260 1.77 16.24 -27.07
N THR A 261 0.50 16.56 -27.27
CA THR A 261 -0.59 15.60 -27.11
C THR A 261 -0.21 14.34 -27.89
N VAL A 262 -0.18 13.21 -27.21
CA VAL A 262 0.08 11.94 -27.85
C VAL A 262 -1.15 11.62 -28.70
N VAL A 263 -0.99 11.61 -30.01
CA VAL A 263 -2.10 11.37 -30.93
C VAL A 263 -2.18 9.88 -31.23
N ALA A 264 -3.06 9.17 -30.51
CA ALA A 264 -3.41 7.80 -30.83
C ALA A 264 -4.35 7.75 -32.04
N ASP A 265 -5.29 8.68 -32.11
CA ASP A 265 -6.16 8.94 -33.26
C ASP A 265 -6.23 10.45 -33.54
N ALA A 266 -5.98 10.87 -34.79
CA ALA A 266 -6.02 12.28 -35.18
C ALA A 266 -7.46 12.81 -35.25
N ASP A 267 -8.42 11.93 -35.53
CA ASP A 267 -9.85 12.23 -35.53
C ASP A 267 -10.51 11.85 -34.19
N GLY A 268 -9.69 11.70 -33.14
CA GLY A 268 -10.13 11.32 -31.81
C GLY A 268 -11.14 12.31 -31.22
N ASP A 269 -12.09 11.77 -30.47
CA ASP A 269 -13.16 12.48 -29.77
C ASP A 269 -12.97 12.46 -28.24
N ILE A 270 -11.92 11.81 -27.75
CA ILE A 270 -11.57 11.76 -26.33
C ILE A 270 -10.16 12.26 -26.11
N VAL A 271 -9.98 13.11 -25.10
CA VAL A 271 -8.66 13.44 -24.56
C VAL A 271 -8.54 12.88 -23.14
N LEU A 272 -7.69 11.88 -22.95
CA LEU A 272 -7.33 11.39 -21.61
C LEU A 272 -6.31 12.33 -21.00
N LEU A 273 -6.53 12.74 -19.75
CA LEU A 273 -5.65 13.63 -19.00
C LEU A 273 -5.01 12.83 -17.87
N LEU A 274 -3.73 12.48 -18.04
CA LEU A 274 -2.95 11.72 -17.06
C LEU A 274 -2.03 12.69 -16.31
N ASP A 275 -2.20 12.75 -14.99
CA ASP A 275 -1.28 13.46 -14.09
C ASP A 275 -0.22 12.45 -13.60
N PRO A 276 1.03 12.86 -13.32
CA PRO A 276 2.01 11.94 -12.74
C PRO A 276 1.64 11.53 -11.31
N GLU A 277 1.91 10.27 -10.95
CA GLU A 277 2.09 9.82 -9.56
C GLU A 277 3.10 10.74 -8.84
N GLU A 278 2.94 10.91 -7.53
CA GLU A 278 3.82 11.72 -6.68
C GLU A 278 5.32 11.42 -6.89
N ARG A 279 6.04 12.42 -7.42
CA ARG A 279 7.49 12.70 -7.34
C ARG A 279 8.45 11.52 -7.13
N ASP A 280 9.10 11.09 -8.22
CA ASP A 280 10.52 10.68 -8.18
C ASP A 280 11.43 11.92 -8.07
N GLY A 281 11.50 12.50 -6.87
CA GLY A 281 12.48 13.52 -6.47
C GLY A 281 12.37 14.92 -7.10
N PRO A 282 13.10 15.91 -6.56
CA PRO A 282 13.15 17.27 -7.11
C PRO A 282 13.99 17.33 -8.39
N GLY A 283 13.38 17.70 -9.51
CA GLY A 283 14.06 17.94 -10.80
C GLY A 283 13.63 17.05 -11.97
N SER A 284 12.76 16.05 -11.74
CA SER A 284 12.18 15.24 -12.81
C SER A 284 11.09 16.02 -13.54
N PRO A 285 11.12 16.13 -14.88
CA PRO A 285 10.10 16.87 -15.63
C PRO A 285 8.71 16.26 -15.43
N SER A 286 7.78 17.05 -14.88
CA SER A 286 6.35 16.74 -14.81
C SER A 286 5.77 16.81 -16.22
N TYR A 287 5.39 15.67 -16.79
CA TYR A 287 4.63 15.63 -18.03
C TYR A 287 3.17 15.35 -17.69
N ASN A 288 2.33 16.39 -17.68
CA ASN A 288 0.89 16.18 -17.90
C ASN A 288 0.77 15.51 -19.28
N ARG A 289 0.37 14.24 -19.29
CA ARG A 289 0.26 13.44 -20.52
C ARG A 289 -1.17 13.53 -21.01
N HIS A 290 -1.34 14.17 -22.17
CA HIS A 290 -2.60 14.17 -22.88
C HIS A 290 -2.55 13.14 -23.99
N ILE A 291 -3.57 12.31 -24.10
CA ILE A 291 -3.70 11.34 -25.19
C ILE A 291 -4.99 11.64 -25.94
N LEU A 292 -4.87 12.03 -27.22
CA LEU A 292 -6.02 12.15 -28.12
C LEU A 292 -6.32 10.78 -28.71
N CYS A 293 -7.53 10.28 -28.47
CA CYS A 293 -7.92 8.91 -28.76
C CYS A 293 -9.40 8.81 -29.17
N SER A 294 -9.75 7.66 -29.72
CA SER A 294 -11.08 7.35 -30.24
C SER A 294 -11.92 6.61 -29.22
N SER A 295 -13.10 7.15 -28.92
CA SER A 295 -14.15 6.53 -28.11
C SER A 295 -14.53 5.15 -28.62
N LYS A 296 -14.54 4.95 -29.94
CA LYS A 296 -14.89 3.67 -30.57
C LYS A 296 -13.86 2.59 -30.24
N HIS A 297 -12.57 2.91 -30.33
CA HIS A 297 -11.51 1.98 -29.98
C HIS A 297 -11.52 1.64 -28.49
N LEU A 298 -11.64 2.66 -27.62
CA LEU A 298 -11.73 2.44 -26.17
C LEU A 298 -12.97 1.61 -25.78
N THR A 299 -14.14 1.91 -26.37
CA THR A 299 -15.40 1.20 -26.12
C THR A 299 -15.37 -0.25 -26.63
N LEU A 300 -14.66 -0.51 -27.72
CA LEU A 300 -14.49 -1.86 -28.24
C LEU A 300 -13.55 -2.69 -27.34
N ALA A 301 -12.44 -2.08 -26.91
CA ALA A 301 -11.42 -2.77 -26.13
C ALA A 301 -11.77 -2.95 -24.65
N SER A 302 -12.59 -2.05 -24.08
CA SER A 302 -12.84 -2.00 -22.64
C SER A 302 -14.34 -1.89 -22.32
N PRO A 303 -14.91 -2.84 -21.56
CA PRO A 303 -16.26 -2.70 -21.03
C PRO A 303 -16.39 -1.53 -20.05
N ILE A 304 -15.30 -1.14 -19.37
CA ILE A 304 -15.26 -0.02 -18.43
C ILE A 304 -15.37 1.31 -19.17
N PHE A 305 -14.55 1.55 -20.20
CA PHE A 305 -14.72 2.74 -21.04
C PHE A 305 -16.07 2.72 -21.77
N LYS A 306 -16.54 1.55 -22.23
CA LYS A 306 -17.88 1.41 -22.80
C LYS A 306 -18.99 1.82 -21.84
N ALA A 307 -18.87 1.50 -20.55
CA ALA A 307 -19.83 1.92 -19.54
C ALA A 307 -19.73 3.43 -19.26
N MET A 308 -18.51 3.95 -19.09
CA MET A 308 -18.22 5.36 -18.84
C MET A 308 -18.70 6.30 -19.95
N LEU A 309 -18.57 5.86 -21.20
CA LEU A 309 -18.90 6.66 -22.39
C LEU A 309 -20.37 6.55 -22.82
N LYS A 310 -21.20 5.81 -22.07
CA LYS A 310 -22.66 5.85 -22.22
C LYS A 310 -23.24 7.10 -21.57
N ASN A 311 -24.43 7.50 -22.02
CA ASN A 311 -25.16 8.69 -21.55
C ASN A 311 -25.63 8.65 -20.09
N THR A 312 -25.19 7.66 -19.30
CA THR A 312 -25.46 7.53 -17.86
C THR A 312 -24.43 8.26 -17.00
N PHE A 313 -23.28 8.62 -17.57
CA PHE A 313 -22.22 9.36 -16.90
C PHE A 313 -21.98 10.71 -17.59
N SER A 314 -21.45 11.68 -16.84
CA SER A 314 -21.13 13.03 -17.31
C SER A 314 -20.27 13.02 -18.58
N GLU A 315 -19.34 12.09 -18.67
CA GLU A 315 -18.40 11.91 -19.76
C GLU A 315 -19.13 11.51 -21.03
N GLY A 316 -19.99 10.50 -20.97
CA GLY A 316 -20.79 10.06 -22.11
C GLY A 316 -21.86 11.07 -22.52
N THR A 317 -22.48 11.79 -21.58
CA THR A 317 -23.39 12.90 -21.91
C THR A 317 -22.66 14.02 -22.64
N THR A 318 -21.46 14.39 -22.17
CA THR A 318 -20.61 15.42 -22.81
C THR A 318 -20.19 14.97 -24.20
N LEU A 319 -19.72 13.73 -24.36
CA LEU A 319 -19.34 13.18 -25.66
C LEU A 319 -20.51 13.18 -26.65
N MET A 320 -21.71 12.79 -26.21
CA MET A 320 -22.91 12.79 -27.07
C MET A 320 -23.33 14.20 -27.51
N THR A 321 -23.21 15.19 -26.62
CA THR A 321 -23.74 16.56 -26.84
C THR A 321 -22.74 17.47 -27.53
N ILE A 322 -21.47 17.40 -27.16
CA ILE A 322 -20.39 18.25 -27.67
C ILE A 322 -19.64 17.56 -28.82
N GLY A 323 -19.69 16.23 -28.89
CA GLY A 323 -18.92 15.43 -29.85
C GLY A 323 -17.47 15.20 -29.43
N GLN A 324 -17.05 15.76 -28.29
CA GLN A 324 -15.72 15.54 -27.68
C GLN A 324 -15.81 15.59 -26.15
N VAL A 325 -14.91 14.89 -25.46
CA VAL A 325 -14.82 14.92 -23.99
C VAL A 325 -13.38 14.81 -23.50
N LYS A 326 -13.08 15.45 -22.36
CA LYS A 326 -11.82 15.31 -21.64
C LYS A 326 -12.04 14.47 -20.38
N ILE A 327 -11.24 13.42 -20.19
CA ILE A 327 -11.42 12.47 -19.09
C ILE A 327 -10.18 12.50 -18.21
N PRO A 328 -10.26 13.01 -16.96
CA PRO A 328 -9.15 12.99 -16.03
C PRO A 328 -8.93 11.61 -15.44
N LEU A 329 -7.69 11.13 -15.51
CA LEU A 329 -7.21 9.86 -14.97
C LEU A 329 -5.99 10.11 -14.06
N PRO A 330 -6.17 10.79 -12.92
CA PRO A 330 -5.06 11.28 -12.09
C PRO A 330 -4.33 10.17 -11.32
N GLU A 331 -4.96 9.01 -11.15
CA GLU A 331 -4.40 7.85 -10.43
C GLU A 331 -3.67 6.86 -11.34
N ASP A 332 -3.75 7.05 -12.67
CA ASP A 332 -3.20 6.11 -13.62
C ASP A 332 -1.77 6.48 -14.00
N ASP A 333 -0.88 5.49 -14.04
CA ASP A 333 0.49 5.72 -14.49
C ASP A 333 0.51 6.25 -15.94
N PRO A 334 1.02 7.47 -16.17
CA PRO A 334 0.92 8.12 -17.47
C PRO A 334 1.70 7.38 -18.56
N THR A 335 2.78 6.68 -18.21
CA THR A 335 3.65 5.98 -19.16
C THR A 335 3.02 4.68 -19.62
N ILE A 336 2.49 3.91 -18.67
CA ILE A 336 1.84 2.63 -18.95
C ILE A 336 0.51 2.88 -19.66
N MET A 337 -0.31 3.82 -19.20
CA MET A 337 -1.59 4.11 -19.83
C MET A 337 -1.43 4.63 -21.26
N THR A 338 -0.42 5.47 -21.53
CA THR A 338 -0.07 5.88 -22.89
C THR A 338 0.24 4.68 -23.79
N SER A 339 1.04 3.74 -23.29
CA SER A 339 1.38 2.53 -24.06
C SER A 339 0.14 1.68 -24.34
N LEU A 340 -0.71 1.43 -23.34
CA LEU A 340 -1.93 0.64 -23.48
C LEU A 340 -2.92 1.27 -24.48
N VAL A 341 -3.14 2.58 -24.41
CA VAL A 341 -4.02 3.29 -25.35
C VAL A 341 -3.48 3.24 -26.77
N LEU A 342 -2.16 3.42 -26.96
CA LEU A 342 -1.54 3.29 -28.27
C LEU A 342 -1.67 1.87 -28.84
N LEU A 343 -1.59 0.83 -28.00
CA LEU A 343 -1.83 -0.55 -28.43
C LEU A 343 -3.29 -0.77 -28.85
N ILE A 344 -4.26 -0.28 -28.08
CA ILE A 344 -5.69 -0.34 -28.42
C ILE A 344 -5.99 0.35 -29.77
N HIS A 345 -5.22 1.38 -30.12
CA HIS A 345 -5.35 2.11 -31.38
C HIS A 345 -4.44 1.57 -32.50
N ASN A 346 -3.85 0.39 -32.33
CA ASN A 346 -2.96 -0.25 -33.30
C ASN A 346 -1.73 0.60 -33.69
N ARG A 347 -1.27 1.47 -32.78
CA ARG A 347 -0.09 2.35 -32.98
C ARG A 347 1.19 1.71 -32.46
N HIS A 348 1.44 0.45 -32.79
CA HIS A 348 2.51 -0.38 -32.19
C HIS A 348 3.94 0.15 -32.40
N ASN A 349 4.18 0.96 -33.43
CA ASN A 349 5.48 1.57 -33.71
C ASN A 349 5.59 3.01 -33.20
N HIS A 350 4.61 3.48 -32.43
CA HIS A 350 4.60 4.86 -31.95
C HIS A 350 5.76 5.09 -30.97
N PRO A 351 6.52 6.19 -31.11
CA PRO A 351 7.73 6.43 -30.32
C PRO A 351 7.48 6.66 -28.83
N GLU A 352 6.21 6.78 -28.41
CA GLU A 352 5.81 6.91 -26.99
C GLU A 352 5.46 5.58 -26.32
N ILE A 353 5.43 4.46 -27.06
CA ILE A 353 5.30 3.15 -26.42
C ILE A 353 6.57 2.88 -25.59
N ARG A 354 6.36 2.55 -24.32
CA ARG A 354 7.40 2.25 -23.34
C ARG A 354 7.11 0.89 -22.71
N PRO A 355 7.64 -0.20 -23.27
CA PRO A 355 7.49 -1.53 -22.68
C PRO A 355 8.02 -1.55 -21.24
N PRO A 356 7.30 -2.17 -20.28
CA PRO A 356 7.78 -2.34 -18.91
C PRO A 356 9.15 -3.00 -18.87
N ARG A 357 10.09 -2.43 -18.10
CA ARG A 357 11.48 -2.92 -18.00
C ARG A 357 11.81 -3.57 -16.66
N ASP A 358 10.94 -3.41 -15.68
CA ASP A 358 11.07 -3.96 -14.34
C ASP A 358 9.71 -4.50 -13.84
N LEU A 359 9.74 -5.21 -12.72
CA LEU A 359 8.56 -5.84 -12.14
C LEU A 359 7.53 -4.83 -11.64
N ASN A 360 7.95 -3.65 -11.17
CA ASN A 360 7.03 -2.63 -10.68
C ASN A 360 6.19 -2.04 -11.82
N LEU A 361 6.83 -1.77 -12.97
CA LEU A 361 6.14 -1.34 -14.19
C LEU A 361 5.23 -2.43 -14.76
N LEU A 362 5.63 -3.71 -14.69
CA LEU A 362 4.76 -4.83 -15.07
C LEU A 362 3.54 -4.93 -14.15
N LYS A 363 3.72 -4.75 -12.83
CA LYS A 363 2.61 -4.70 -11.87
C LYS A 363 1.67 -3.54 -12.17
N LYS A 364 2.19 -2.33 -12.42
CA LYS A 364 1.37 -1.17 -12.81
C LYS A 364 0.58 -1.45 -14.09
N ALA A 365 1.20 -2.09 -15.08
CA ALA A 365 0.50 -2.53 -16.29
C ALA A 365 -0.59 -3.56 -15.99
N ALA A 366 -0.35 -4.55 -15.13
CA ALA A 366 -1.36 -5.51 -14.71
C ALA A 366 -2.56 -4.82 -14.04
N ILE A 367 -2.31 -3.89 -13.12
CA ILE A 367 -3.37 -3.12 -12.44
C ILE A 367 -4.23 -2.35 -13.45
N LEU A 368 -3.62 -1.64 -14.42
CA LEU A 368 -4.40 -0.89 -15.42
C LEU A 368 -5.14 -1.82 -16.40
N VAL A 369 -4.54 -2.96 -16.76
CA VAL A 369 -5.19 -3.95 -17.64
C VAL A 369 -6.44 -4.52 -16.98
N ASP A 370 -6.39 -4.82 -15.68
CA ASP A 370 -7.54 -5.31 -14.92
C ASP A 370 -8.56 -4.19 -14.64
N LYS A 371 -8.11 -3.02 -14.17
CA LYS A 371 -8.94 -1.83 -13.89
C LYS A 371 -9.82 -1.44 -15.08
N TYR A 372 -9.26 -1.48 -16.29
CA TYR A 372 -10.00 -1.17 -17.52
C TYR A 372 -10.53 -2.41 -18.24
N GLN A 373 -10.28 -3.61 -17.74
CA GLN A 373 -10.67 -4.89 -18.32
C GLN A 373 -10.31 -5.00 -19.82
N ILE A 374 -9.07 -4.64 -20.16
CA ILE A 374 -8.55 -4.63 -21.55
C ILE A 374 -7.69 -5.87 -21.87
N HIS A 375 -7.82 -6.94 -21.07
CA HIS A 375 -7.04 -8.18 -21.17
C HIS A 375 -6.87 -8.69 -22.60
N GLU A 376 -7.98 -8.88 -23.32
CA GLU A 376 -7.98 -9.41 -24.69
C GLU A 376 -7.24 -8.49 -25.66
N ALA A 377 -7.52 -7.18 -25.58
CA ALA A 377 -7.00 -6.16 -26.50
C ALA A 377 -5.48 -6.02 -26.44
N VAL A 378 -4.84 -6.32 -25.30
CA VAL A 378 -3.39 -6.17 -25.11
C VAL A 378 -2.65 -7.49 -24.86
N SER A 379 -3.35 -8.62 -24.84
CA SER A 379 -2.85 -9.96 -24.48
C SER A 379 -1.51 -10.34 -25.13
N TYR A 380 -1.36 -10.14 -26.44
CA TYR A 380 -0.12 -10.44 -27.15
C TYR A 380 1.07 -9.63 -26.62
N PHE A 381 0.87 -8.33 -26.37
CA PHE A 381 1.93 -7.43 -25.94
C PHE A 381 2.29 -7.63 -24.48
N THR A 382 1.31 -7.80 -23.59
CA THR A 382 1.57 -8.04 -22.17
C THR A 382 2.26 -9.38 -21.93
N ALA A 383 1.93 -10.42 -22.71
CA ALA A 383 2.65 -11.68 -22.73
C ALA A 383 4.10 -11.50 -23.21
N ALA A 384 4.32 -10.73 -24.28
CA ALA A 384 5.66 -10.45 -24.79
C ALA A 384 6.52 -9.66 -23.79
N TRP A 385 5.96 -8.62 -23.14
CA TRP A 385 6.63 -7.83 -22.11
C TRP A 385 7.05 -8.71 -20.93
N SER A 386 6.14 -9.56 -20.46
CA SER A 386 6.39 -10.47 -19.34
C SER A 386 7.44 -11.51 -19.66
N ARG A 387 7.38 -12.10 -20.86
CA ARG A 387 8.39 -13.07 -21.32
C ARG A 387 9.77 -12.43 -21.37
N PHE A 388 9.88 -11.24 -21.97
CA PHE A 388 11.13 -10.51 -22.05
C PHE A 388 11.75 -10.19 -20.68
N TYR A 389 10.90 -9.84 -19.70
CA TYR A 389 11.34 -9.63 -18.33
C TYR A 389 11.81 -10.94 -17.67
N LEU A 390 11.01 -12.01 -17.76
CA LEU A 390 11.27 -13.30 -17.10
C LEU A 390 12.46 -14.07 -17.72
N ASP A 391 12.72 -13.89 -19.02
CA ASP A 391 13.89 -14.48 -19.69
C ASP A 391 15.21 -13.92 -19.11
N ARG A 392 15.20 -12.68 -18.61
CA ARG A 392 16.36 -12.01 -17.98
C ARG A 392 16.38 -12.16 -16.47
N ASN A 393 15.20 -12.28 -15.87
CA ASN A 393 14.99 -12.42 -14.45
C ASN A 393 14.18 -13.70 -14.22
N PRO A 394 14.83 -14.87 -14.12
CA PRO A 394 14.12 -16.12 -13.82
C PRO A 394 13.37 -16.02 -12.49
N ILE A 395 12.16 -16.60 -12.43
CA ILE A 395 11.27 -16.57 -11.24
C ILE A 395 12.02 -16.96 -9.97
N ARG A 396 12.89 -17.97 -10.04
CA ARG A 396 13.64 -18.52 -8.91
C ARG A 396 14.66 -17.57 -8.28
N LEU A 397 15.06 -16.53 -8.99
CA LEU A 397 16.05 -15.56 -8.54
C LEU A 397 15.43 -14.33 -7.87
N HIS A 398 14.09 -14.21 -7.89
CA HIS A 398 13.41 -13.09 -7.26
C HIS A 398 13.39 -13.23 -5.73
N PRO A 399 13.54 -12.12 -4.98
CA PRO A 399 13.24 -12.08 -3.56
C PRO A 399 11.81 -12.56 -3.28
N PHE A 400 11.62 -13.29 -2.17
CA PHE A 400 10.29 -13.83 -1.86
C PHE A 400 9.21 -12.74 -1.66
N GLN A 401 9.62 -11.54 -1.24
CA GLN A 401 8.74 -10.37 -1.09
C GLN A 401 8.15 -9.86 -2.40
N GLU A 402 8.74 -10.22 -3.55
CA GLU A 402 8.27 -9.83 -4.88
C GLU A 402 7.28 -10.82 -5.50
N PHE A 403 7.10 -12.00 -4.88
CA PHE A 403 6.16 -13.02 -5.37
C PHE A 403 4.70 -12.55 -5.46
N PRO A 404 4.16 -11.67 -4.59
CA PRO A 404 2.84 -11.08 -4.80
C PRO A 404 2.72 -10.34 -6.15
N LEU A 405 3.76 -9.59 -6.54
CA LEU A 405 3.79 -8.83 -7.80
C LEU A 405 3.87 -9.78 -8.99
N LEU A 406 4.74 -10.80 -8.92
CA LEU A 406 4.84 -11.83 -9.95
C LEU A 406 3.52 -12.59 -10.11
N PHE A 407 2.85 -12.91 -8.99
CA PHE A 407 1.58 -13.61 -8.97
C PHE A 407 0.47 -12.78 -9.63
N CYS A 408 0.39 -11.49 -9.32
CA CYS A 408 -0.50 -10.53 -9.97
C CYS A 408 -0.26 -10.47 -11.48
N VAL A 409 0.99 -10.29 -11.91
CA VAL A 409 1.37 -10.20 -13.34
C VAL A 409 1.01 -11.49 -14.07
N ALA A 410 1.34 -12.66 -13.50
CA ALA A 410 1.06 -13.95 -14.12
C ALA A 410 -0.44 -14.27 -14.18
N TRP A 411 -1.22 -13.83 -13.19
CA TRP A 411 -2.67 -13.94 -13.18
C TRP A 411 -3.31 -13.06 -14.25
N VAL A 412 -3.11 -11.74 -14.17
CA VAL A 412 -3.75 -10.76 -15.06
C VAL A 412 -3.35 -10.98 -16.52
N PHE A 413 -2.08 -11.26 -16.80
CA PHE A 413 -1.64 -11.50 -18.18
C PHE A 413 -1.82 -12.96 -18.64
N GLU A 414 -2.52 -13.79 -17.86
CA GLU A 414 -2.87 -15.17 -18.21
C GLU A 414 -1.67 -16.06 -18.56
N LEU A 415 -0.57 -15.91 -17.81
CA LEU A 415 0.70 -16.61 -18.05
C LEU A 415 0.71 -17.99 -17.40
N GLU A 416 0.17 -19.01 -18.08
CA GLU A 416 -0.05 -20.36 -17.53
C GLU A 416 1.19 -21.01 -16.87
N ALA A 417 2.34 -21.04 -17.56
CA ALA A 417 3.55 -21.65 -17.02
C ALA A 417 4.19 -20.84 -15.87
N PRO A 418 4.41 -19.52 -16.01
CA PRO A 418 4.84 -18.67 -14.88
C PRO A 418 3.92 -18.75 -13.67
N PHE A 419 2.60 -18.68 -13.87
CA PHE A 419 1.61 -18.74 -12.79
C PHE A 419 1.75 -20.03 -11.96
N LYS A 420 1.86 -21.17 -12.65
CA LYS A 420 2.06 -22.47 -12.03
C LYS A 420 3.36 -22.53 -11.23
N GLU A 421 4.46 -21.99 -11.76
CA GLU A 421 5.74 -21.96 -11.05
C GLU A 421 5.68 -21.04 -9.82
N ILE A 422 5.14 -19.82 -9.97
CA ILE A 422 5.02 -18.83 -8.89
C ILE A 422 4.18 -19.37 -7.73
N THR A 423 2.99 -19.89 -8.04
CA THR A 423 2.09 -20.47 -7.03
C THR A 423 2.73 -21.66 -6.31
N ARG A 424 3.45 -22.53 -7.02
CA ARG A 424 4.24 -23.61 -6.42
C ARG A 424 5.30 -23.08 -5.44
N PHE A 425 6.00 -22.02 -5.79
CA PHE A 425 7.02 -21.41 -4.93
C PHE A 425 6.42 -20.77 -3.68
N ILE A 426 5.28 -20.07 -3.81
CA ILE A 426 4.54 -19.52 -2.68
C ILE A 426 4.09 -20.66 -1.77
N GLN A 427 3.46 -21.71 -2.33
CA GLN A 427 3.02 -22.88 -1.57
C GLN A 427 4.17 -23.54 -0.79
N TYR A 428 5.37 -23.63 -1.39
CA TYR A 428 6.52 -24.28 -0.75
C TYR A 428 7.17 -23.43 0.35
N ASN A 429 7.28 -22.13 0.14
CA ASN A 429 8.13 -21.25 0.96
C ASN A 429 7.37 -20.28 1.88
N CYS A 430 6.07 -20.06 1.65
CA CYS A 430 5.31 -19.07 2.42
C CYS A 430 5.25 -19.44 3.90
N VAL A 431 5.70 -18.50 4.74
CA VAL A 431 5.56 -18.52 6.20
C VAL A 431 4.41 -17.59 6.57
N GLY A 432 3.56 -18.02 7.50
CA GLY A 432 2.31 -17.36 7.83
C GLY A 432 1.23 -17.59 6.76
N SER A 433 0.22 -16.72 6.76
CA SER A 433 -0.86 -16.78 5.78
C SER A 433 -0.43 -16.16 4.45
N ILE A 434 -0.82 -16.79 3.33
CA ILE A 434 -0.65 -16.20 2.00
C ILE A 434 -1.39 -14.86 1.89
N LYS A 435 -2.49 -14.66 2.62
CA LYS A 435 -3.18 -13.37 2.67
C LYS A 435 -2.29 -12.25 3.21
N ASP A 436 -1.46 -12.53 4.21
CA ASP A 436 -0.51 -11.56 4.75
C ASP A 436 0.66 -11.33 3.81
N LEU A 437 1.13 -12.38 3.11
CA LEU A 437 2.10 -12.24 2.02
C LEU A 437 1.57 -11.29 0.93
N MET A 438 0.30 -11.40 0.55
CA MET A 438 -0.29 -10.53 -0.48
C MET A 438 -0.29 -9.05 -0.07
N LYS A 439 -0.48 -8.74 1.23
CA LYS A 439 -0.43 -7.36 1.74
C LYS A 439 0.94 -6.70 1.55
N ILE A 440 2.02 -7.48 1.51
CA ILE A 440 3.38 -6.96 1.28
C ILE A 440 3.52 -6.40 -0.15
N GLY A 441 2.73 -6.92 -1.10
CA GLY A 441 2.77 -6.52 -2.52
C GLY A 441 2.19 -5.14 -2.84
N GLY A 442 1.62 -4.44 -1.86
CA GLY A 442 0.88 -3.18 -2.06
C GLY A 442 -0.64 -3.38 -2.00
N GLU A 443 -1.38 -2.28 -1.94
CA GLU A 443 -2.85 -2.28 -1.81
C GLU A 443 -3.54 -2.95 -3.02
N ASP A 444 -4.54 -3.80 -2.73
CA ASP A 444 -5.49 -4.45 -3.64
C ASP A 444 -4.94 -4.90 -5.01
N LEU A 445 -3.94 -5.80 -4.99
CA LEU A 445 -3.54 -6.49 -6.22
C LEU A 445 -4.76 -7.21 -6.86
N PRO A 446 -4.95 -7.12 -8.20
CA PRO A 446 -6.07 -7.71 -8.93
C PRO A 446 -5.97 -9.25 -9.00
N ILE A 447 -6.08 -9.90 -7.86
CA ILE A 447 -6.09 -11.35 -7.69
C ILE A 447 -7.33 -11.69 -6.87
N PRO A 448 -8.27 -12.49 -7.40
CA PRO A 448 -9.48 -12.81 -6.66
C PRO A 448 -9.17 -13.53 -5.34
N ALA A 449 -9.90 -13.17 -4.29
CA ALA A 449 -9.75 -13.79 -2.96
C ALA A 449 -9.87 -15.32 -3.02
N GLY A 450 -10.77 -15.85 -3.85
CA GLY A 450 -10.94 -17.30 -4.04
C GLY A 450 -9.68 -18.00 -4.57
N VAL A 451 -8.86 -17.34 -5.39
CA VAL A 451 -7.59 -17.89 -5.89
C VAL A 451 -6.54 -17.91 -4.78
N ILE A 452 -6.50 -16.85 -3.95
CA ILE A 452 -5.63 -16.78 -2.77
C ILE A 452 -6.01 -17.88 -1.76
N GLU A 453 -7.30 -18.07 -1.53
CA GLU A 453 -7.84 -19.11 -0.64
C GLU A 453 -7.54 -20.52 -1.18
N ALA A 454 -7.67 -20.75 -2.49
CA ALA A 454 -7.31 -22.02 -3.12
C ALA A 454 -5.82 -22.33 -2.93
N LEU A 455 -4.94 -21.32 -3.06
CA LEU A 455 -3.51 -21.50 -2.85
C LEU A 455 -3.18 -21.79 -1.38
N GLU A 456 -3.85 -21.11 -0.45
CA GLU A 456 -3.69 -21.33 0.99
C GLU A 456 -4.18 -22.73 1.38
N ALA A 457 -5.32 -23.17 0.87
CA ALA A 457 -5.83 -24.52 1.09
C ALA A 457 -4.83 -25.57 0.57
N ALA A 458 -4.29 -25.37 -0.63
CA ALA A 458 -3.27 -26.26 -1.19
C ALA A 458 -1.97 -26.29 -0.35
N ARG A 459 -1.55 -25.15 0.23
CA ARG A 459 -0.42 -25.05 1.16
C ARG A 459 -0.67 -25.85 2.43
N LEU A 460 -1.85 -25.67 3.04
CA LEU A 460 -2.23 -26.35 4.28
C LEU A 460 -2.35 -27.87 4.10
N ILE A 461 -2.94 -28.33 2.99
CA ILE A 461 -2.98 -29.76 2.64
C ILE A 461 -1.56 -30.33 2.54
N SER A 462 -0.63 -29.58 1.94
CA SER A 462 0.76 -30.05 1.80
C SER A 462 1.50 -30.12 3.15
N ILE A 463 1.20 -29.22 4.08
CA ILE A 463 1.71 -29.28 5.46
C ILE A 463 1.16 -30.52 6.17
N GLU A 464 -0.14 -30.78 6.04
CA GLU A 464 -0.81 -31.94 6.62
C GLU A 464 -0.26 -33.25 6.05
N ASP A 465 -0.12 -33.34 4.73
CA ASP A 465 0.54 -34.44 4.02
C ASP A 465 1.95 -34.72 4.55
N THR A 466 2.72 -33.65 4.81
CA THR A 466 4.09 -33.76 5.34
C THR A 466 4.09 -34.35 6.75
N ILE A 467 3.19 -33.89 7.62
CA ILE A 467 3.04 -34.40 9.00
C ILE A 467 2.55 -35.85 8.97
N GLN A 468 1.65 -36.17 8.03
CA GLN A 468 1.06 -37.49 7.90
C GLN A 468 2.09 -38.56 7.54
N VAL A 469 3.17 -38.22 6.82
CA VAL A 469 4.28 -39.16 6.57
C VAL A 469 4.89 -39.66 7.89
N LEU A 470 5.16 -38.75 8.84
CA LEU A 470 5.70 -39.13 10.14
C LEU A 470 4.68 -39.89 10.98
N ALA A 471 3.41 -39.46 10.96
CA ALA A 471 2.33 -40.14 11.67
C ALA A 471 2.14 -41.59 11.16
N ASN A 472 2.15 -41.80 9.85
CA ASN A 472 2.08 -43.13 9.23
C ASN A 472 3.28 -44.00 9.61
N LEU A 473 4.47 -43.41 9.70
CA LEU A 473 5.66 -44.13 10.14
C LEU A 473 5.55 -44.57 11.60
N ILE A 474 5.08 -43.68 12.49
CA ILE A 474 4.82 -44.02 13.90
C ILE A 474 3.76 -45.12 14.00
N ALA A 475 2.63 -44.99 13.30
CA ALA A 475 1.55 -45.97 13.29
C ALA A 475 2.02 -47.35 12.78
N LYS A 476 2.90 -47.39 11.77
CA LYS A 476 3.52 -48.63 11.28
C LYS A 476 4.24 -49.41 12.38
N TYR A 477 4.90 -48.73 13.32
CA TYR A 477 5.57 -49.37 14.45
C TYR A 477 4.64 -49.60 15.65
N GLN A 478 3.56 -48.83 15.81
CA GLN A 478 2.53 -49.09 16.84
C GLN A 478 1.73 -50.37 16.57
N HIS A 479 1.41 -50.64 15.30
CA HIS A 479 0.56 -51.77 14.90
C HIS A 479 1.34 -52.99 14.42
N ARG A 480 2.67 -52.94 14.39
CA ARG A 480 3.50 -54.09 14.04
C ARG A 480 3.39 -55.14 15.14
N ARG A 481 2.61 -56.18 14.89
CA ARG A 481 2.72 -57.46 15.61
C ARG A 481 3.85 -58.26 14.97
N GLY A 482 4.74 -58.84 15.77
CA GLY A 482 5.87 -59.63 15.30
C GLY A 482 5.45 -60.59 14.18
N ALA A 483 6.04 -60.44 12.98
CA ALA A 483 5.60 -61.17 11.80
C ALA A 483 5.80 -62.68 11.99
N THR A 484 4.71 -63.46 12.11
CA THR A 484 4.77 -64.92 12.15
C THR A 484 5.24 -65.46 10.80
N MET A 485 6.46 -65.97 10.73
CA MET A 485 6.96 -66.74 9.58
C MET A 485 6.86 -68.24 9.87
N TYR A 486 6.20 -68.98 8.97
CA TYR A 486 6.23 -70.44 8.94
C TYR A 486 7.24 -70.89 7.88
N ARG A 487 8.01 -71.95 8.14
CA ARG A 487 8.72 -72.66 7.06
C ARG A 487 7.70 -73.28 6.11
N VAL A 488 8.04 -73.39 4.82
CA VAL A 488 7.22 -74.08 3.81
C VAL A 488 6.96 -75.55 4.20
N ASP A 489 7.82 -76.12 5.05
CA ASP A 489 7.73 -77.50 5.57
C ASP A 489 7.09 -77.64 6.97
N GLY A 490 6.65 -76.53 7.60
CA GLY A 490 6.00 -76.56 8.93
C GLY A 490 6.91 -76.81 10.14
N THR A 491 8.23 -76.89 10.00
CA THR A 491 9.16 -77.11 11.14
C THR A 491 9.52 -75.82 11.88
N GLN A 492 9.67 -75.89 13.22
CA GLN A 492 10.10 -74.74 14.04
C GLN A 492 11.61 -74.47 13.89
N LEU A 493 11.98 -73.20 13.73
CA LEU A 493 13.37 -72.73 13.78
C LEU A 493 13.84 -72.69 15.25
N GLU A 494 14.94 -73.36 15.58
CA GLU A 494 15.47 -73.49 16.97
C GLU A 494 15.79 -72.13 17.64
N ASN A 495 16.02 -71.06 16.86
CA ASN A 495 16.29 -69.69 17.36
C ASN A 495 15.19 -68.67 16.99
N PHE A 496 13.99 -69.12 16.63
CA PHE A 496 12.89 -68.27 16.17
C PHE A 496 12.45 -67.26 17.23
N ASN A 497 12.31 -67.71 18.48
CA ASN A 497 11.88 -66.86 19.59
C ASN A 497 12.86 -65.71 19.87
N LEU A 498 14.17 -65.95 19.75
CA LEU A 498 15.21 -64.93 19.94
C LEU A 498 15.13 -63.83 18.89
N ILE A 499 14.91 -64.18 17.62
CA ILE A 499 14.75 -63.20 16.53
C ILE A 499 13.49 -62.37 16.71
N HIS A 500 12.39 -62.99 17.14
CA HIS A 500 11.14 -62.30 17.45
C HIS A 500 11.30 -61.31 18.61
N VAL A 501 11.87 -61.76 19.73
CA VAL A 501 12.13 -60.91 20.90
C VAL A 501 13.03 -59.74 20.52
N HIS A 502 14.11 -59.98 19.75
CA HIS A 502 15.00 -58.90 19.34
C HIS A 502 14.33 -57.92 18.37
N ARG A 503 13.48 -58.41 17.46
CA ARG A 503 12.71 -57.57 16.54
C ARG A 503 11.69 -56.72 17.26
N ASP A 504 10.96 -57.29 18.21
CA ASP A 504 10.00 -56.56 19.03
C ASP A 504 10.70 -55.49 19.89
N MET A 505 11.88 -55.81 20.46
CA MET A 505 12.72 -54.83 21.17
C MET A 505 13.19 -53.71 20.24
N CYS A 506 13.59 -54.02 19.00
CA CYS A 506 13.96 -52.97 18.07
C CYS A 506 12.76 -52.11 17.66
N ASP A 507 11.64 -52.71 17.24
CA ASP A 507 10.45 -51.97 16.81
C ASP A 507 9.93 -51.08 17.96
N ALA A 508 9.98 -51.55 19.22
CA ALA A 508 9.67 -50.74 20.41
C ALA A 508 10.67 -49.58 20.62
N THR A 509 11.97 -49.81 20.42
CA THR A 509 13.00 -48.77 20.51
C THR A 509 12.83 -47.70 19.44
N VAL A 510 12.52 -48.12 18.21
CA VAL A 510 12.21 -47.20 17.10
C VAL A 510 10.96 -46.40 17.43
N LEU A 511 9.87 -47.06 17.83
CA LEU A 511 8.63 -46.38 18.18
C LEU A 511 8.84 -45.34 19.29
N GLY A 512 9.49 -45.73 20.39
CA GLY A 512 9.72 -44.84 21.52
C GLY A 512 10.61 -43.65 21.16
N SER A 513 11.73 -43.89 20.47
CA SER A 513 12.65 -42.82 20.08
C SER A 513 12.09 -41.91 18.99
N LEU A 514 11.38 -42.46 18.00
CA LEU A 514 10.72 -41.70 16.94
C LEU A 514 9.60 -40.82 17.49
N THR A 515 8.77 -41.36 18.39
CA THR A 515 7.71 -40.58 19.05
C THR A 515 8.29 -39.47 19.90
N ARG A 516 9.36 -39.77 20.67
CA ARG A 516 10.07 -38.75 21.47
C ARG A 516 10.67 -37.65 20.60
N GLY A 517 11.35 -38.00 19.51
CA GLY A 517 11.92 -37.03 18.57
C GLY A 517 10.83 -36.18 17.91
N ALA A 518 9.71 -36.80 17.51
CA ALA A 518 8.57 -36.07 16.95
C ALA A 518 7.96 -35.06 17.94
N ILE A 519 7.87 -35.41 19.23
CA ILE A 519 7.41 -34.49 20.29
C ILE A 519 8.39 -33.32 20.44
N GLN A 520 9.70 -33.58 20.43
CA GLN A 520 10.74 -32.53 20.55
C GLN A 520 10.67 -31.51 19.40
N GLU A 521 10.34 -31.96 18.19
CA GLU A 521 10.16 -31.10 17.02
C GLU A 521 8.75 -30.45 16.93
N GLY A 522 7.84 -30.76 17.87
CA GLY A 522 6.46 -30.27 17.88
C GLY A 522 5.56 -30.87 16.81
N LEU A 523 5.89 -32.07 16.31
CA LEU A 523 5.18 -32.78 15.23
C LEU A 523 4.18 -33.84 15.75
N TYR A 524 4.16 -34.11 17.08
CA TYR A 524 3.29 -35.10 17.71
C TYR A 524 2.70 -34.57 19.03
N PRO A 525 1.40 -34.80 19.32
CA PRO A 525 0.41 -35.46 18.45
C PRO A 525 0.01 -34.58 17.24
N PRO A 526 -0.38 -35.17 16.10
CA PRO A 526 -0.72 -34.41 14.87
C PRO A 526 -1.86 -33.40 15.05
N ALA A 527 -2.73 -33.59 16.04
CA ALA A 527 -3.90 -32.75 16.30
C ALA A 527 -3.57 -31.38 16.95
N THR A 528 -2.37 -31.20 17.52
CA THR A 528 -1.96 -29.95 18.20
C THR A 528 -1.10 -29.04 17.32
N THR A 529 -1.18 -29.19 16.00
CA THR A 529 -0.24 -28.62 15.00
C THR A 529 -0.57 -27.20 14.54
N GLY A 530 -1.40 -26.45 15.29
CA GLY A 530 -1.80 -25.08 14.94
C GLY A 530 -0.61 -24.16 14.62
N ASP A 531 0.49 -24.30 15.37
CA ASP A 531 1.72 -23.52 15.16
C ASP A 531 2.46 -23.87 13.86
N LEU A 532 2.34 -25.12 13.37
CA LEU A 532 2.98 -25.55 12.12
C LEU A 532 2.27 -25.01 10.88
N ARG A 533 0.97 -24.70 10.98
CA ARG A 533 0.21 -24.06 9.89
C ARG A 533 0.71 -22.65 9.58
N ASN A 534 1.36 -22.01 10.55
CA ASN A 534 2.07 -20.74 10.39
C ASN A 534 3.48 -20.91 9.79
N GLY A 535 4.01 -22.14 9.68
CA GLY A 535 5.26 -22.43 9.00
C GLY A 535 5.09 -22.63 7.49
N SER A 536 6.20 -22.74 6.77
CA SER A 536 6.19 -23.12 5.35
C SER A 536 6.30 -24.63 5.18
N VAL A 537 5.83 -25.16 4.04
CA VAL A 537 5.99 -26.59 3.69
C VAL A 537 7.46 -26.99 3.75
N TYR A 538 8.37 -26.14 3.26
CA TYR A 538 9.81 -26.33 3.38
C TYR A 538 10.24 -26.55 4.83
N LEU A 539 9.87 -25.65 5.76
CA LEU A 539 10.27 -25.74 7.16
C LEU A 539 9.71 -26.99 7.85
N VAL A 540 8.47 -27.37 7.54
CA VAL A 540 7.86 -28.59 8.10
C VAL A 540 8.59 -29.83 7.59
N ILE A 541 8.94 -29.88 6.30
CA ILE A 541 9.78 -30.96 5.74
C ILE A 541 11.13 -31.04 6.47
N GLN A 542 11.79 -29.90 6.70
CA GLN A 542 13.07 -29.88 7.43
C GLN A 542 12.93 -30.40 8.86
N ARG A 543 11.84 -30.05 9.57
CA ARG A 543 11.58 -30.59 10.91
C ARG A 543 11.34 -32.10 10.88
N VAL A 544 10.54 -32.61 9.94
CA VAL A 544 10.30 -34.05 9.81
C VAL A 544 11.61 -34.80 9.52
N LEU A 545 12.45 -34.29 8.61
CA LEU A 545 13.75 -34.89 8.32
C LEU A 545 14.76 -34.74 9.47
N GLY A 546 14.58 -33.72 10.31
CA GLY A 546 15.38 -33.43 11.50
C GLY A 546 15.06 -34.31 12.71
N VAL A 547 13.93 -35.04 12.70
CA VAL A 547 13.53 -35.91 13.82
C VAL A 547 14.65 -36.89 14.16
N ASN A 548 15.14 -36.77 15.39
CA ASN A 548 16.18 -37.66 15.89
C ASN A 548 15.56 -38.93 16.47
N PHE A 549 16.05 -40.09 16.04
CA PHE A 549 15.61 -41.39 16.53
C PHE A 549 16.74 -42.40 16.43
N THR A 550 16.63 -43.47 17.21
CA THR A 550 17.63 -44.57 17.24
C THR A 550 16.95 -45.91 17.00
N THR A 551 17.72 -46.89 16.55
CA THR A 551 17.23 -48.26 16.39
C THR A 551 18.02 -49.20 17.31
N GLY A 552 17.35 -50.05 18.07
CA GLY A 552 17.98 -51.17 18.80
C GLY A 552 18.30 -52.37 17.89
N CYS A 553 18.30 -52.16 16.57
CA CYS A 553 18.33 -53.20 15.53
C CYS A 553 19.73 -53.70 15.21
N GLU A 554 20.78 -53.12 15.81
CA GLU A 554 22.18 -53.43 15.49
C GLU A 554 22.52 -54.88 15.82
N ASN A 555 22.07 -55.37 16.98
CA ASN A 555 22.23 -56.76 17.42
C ASN A 555 21.44 -57.80 16.56
N LEU A 556 20.48 -57.38 15.72
CA LEU A 556 19.82 -58.25 14.73
C LEU A 556 20.66 -58.48 13.48
N ARG A 557 21.59 -57.56 13.15
CA ARG A 557 22.54 -57.74 12.04
C ARG A 557 23.55 -58.83 12.37
N ASP A 558 24.00 -58.91 13.63
CA ASP A 558 24.96 -59.91 14.09
C ASP A 558 24.39 -61.34 14.07
N LEU A 559 23.08 -61.50 14.28
CA LEU A 559 22.37 -62.78 14.17
C LEU A 559 22.24 -63.31 12.73
N ASN A 560 22.46 -62.48 11.70
CA ASN A 560 22.51 -62.95 10.30
C ASN A 560 23.83 -63.66 9.97
N HIS A 561 24.93 -63.36 10.67
CA HIS A 561 26.24 -63.98 10.45
C HIS A 561 26.39 -65.36 11.10
N LEU A 562 25.46 -65.76 11.98
CA LEU A 562 25.48 -67.05 12.67
C LEU A 562 24.71 -68.17 11.94
N ARG A 563 24.27 -67.97 10.70
CA ARG A 563 23.50 -68.97 9.95
C ARG A 563 24.39 -69.77 8.96
N PRO A 564 24.41 -71.11 9.02
CA PRO A 564 25.32 -71.93 8.21
C PRO A 564 24.98 -72.08 6.71
N ASN A 565 23.89 -71.50 6.17
CA ASN A 565 23.50 -71.67 4.76
C ASN A 565 22.58 -70.51 4.29
N PRO A 566 22.56 -70.17 2.98
CA PRO A 566 21.78 -69.03 2.47
C PRO A 566 20.28 -69.31 2.61
N PRO A 567 19.47 -68.44 3.24
CA PRO A 567 18.04 -68.68 3.32
C PRO A 567 17.31 -68.07 2.12
N ASP A 568 16.26 -68.75 1.66
CA ASP A 568 15.23 -68.24 0.72
C ASP A 568 14.46 -67.00 1.25
N TYR A 569 14.82 -66.45 2.43
CA TYR A 569 14.18 -65.29 3.04
C TYR A 569 15.19 -64.38 3.77
N VAL A 570 15.27 -63.13 3.33
CA VAL A 570 16.08 -62.06 3.94
C VAL A 570 15.25 -61.30 4.97
N LEU A 571 15.67 -61.32 6.25
CA LEU A 571 15.10 -60.47 7.30
C LEU A 571 15.48 -59.00 7.04
N ARG A 572 14.59 -58.24 6.41
CA ARG A 572 14.76 -56.79 6.24
C ARG A 572 14.40 -56.06 7.52
N VAL A 573 15.44 -55.73 8.29
CA VAL A 573 15.36 -54.84 9.45
C VAL A 573 15.98 -53.52 9.01
N HIS A 574 15.21 -52.43 9.05
CA HIS A 574 15.73 -51.13 8.63
C HIS A 574 16.63 -50.56 9.75
N SER A 575 17.89 -50.28 9.41
CA SER A 575 18.75 -49.43 10.23
C SER A 575 18.18 -48.02 10.31
N CYS A 576 18.73 -47.17 11.19
CA CYS A 576 18.42 -45.73 11.21
C CYS A 576 18.50 -45.12 9.80
N GLN A 577 19.51 -45.52 9.03
CA GLN A 577 19.70 -45.10 7.64
C GLN A 577 18.52 -45.51 6.75
N GLY A 578 18.06 -46.77 6.79
CA GLY A 578 16.95 -47.23 5.95
C GLY A 578 15.60 -46.57 6.29
N ILE A 579 15.37 -46.19 7.55
CA ILE A 579 14.18 -45.42 7.94
C ILE A 579 14.29 -43.97 7.44
N ARG A 580 15.49 -43.37 7.53
CA ARG A 580 15.75 -42.02 6.99
C ARG A 580 15.58 -41.98 5.46
N GLU A 581 16.04 -43.01 4.75
CA GLU A 581 15.84 -43.15 3.31
C GLU A 581 14.35 -43.21 2.96
N GLN A 582 13.57 -44.05 3.67
CA GLN A 582 12.11 -44.13 3.49
C GLN A 582 11.42 -42.77 3.72
N MET A 583 11.81 -42.05 4.78
CA MET A 583 11.29 -40.71 5.05
C MET A 583 11.66 -39.74 3.93
N GLY A 584 12.90 -39.78 3.44
CA GLY A 584 13.37 -38.95 2.32
C GLY A 584 12.59 -39.20 1.04
N GLU A 585 12.33 -40.46 0.69
CA GLU A 585 11.51 -40.84 -0.46
C GLU A 585 10.08 -40.31 -0.34
N SER A 586 9.42 -40.50 0.81
CA SER A 586 8.08 -39.95 1.04
C SER A 586 8.05 -38.42 1.01
N MET A 587 9.09 -37.73 1.50
CA MET A 587 9.19 -36.26 1.38
C MET A 587 9.34 -35.82 -0.09
N MET A 588 10.04 -36.60 -0.92
CA MET A 588 10.14 -36.32 -2.36
C MET A 588 8.80 -36.50 -3.07
N GLU A 589 7.99 -37.47 -2.67
CA GLU A 589 6.62 -37.63 -3.17
C GLU A 589 5.74 -36.44 -2.80
N VAL A 590 5.77 -35.98 -1.55
CA VAL A 590 5.07 -34.76 -1.12
C VAL A 590 5.52 -33.56 -1.94
N LYS A 591 6.84 -33.38 -2.15
CA LYS A 591 7.37 -32.30 -2.99
C LYS A 591 6.98 -32.43 -4.47
N GLY A 592 6.79 -33.65 -4.95
CA GLY A 592 6.28 -33.94 -6.29
C GLY A 592 4.82 -33.52 -6.48
N ARG A 593 4.00 -33.60 -5.42
CA ARG A 593 2.59 -33.16 -5.44
C ARG A 593 2.42 -31.64 -5.41
N LEU A 594 3.43 -30.89 -4.96
CA LEU A 594 3.47 -29.43 -5.09
C LEU A 594 3.60 -29.06 -6.57
N SER A 595 2.48 -28.96 -7.27
CA SER A 595 2.44 -28.65 -8.70
C SER A 595 2.10 -27.19 -9.01
N GLY A 596 1.72 -26.40 -8.00
CA GLY A 596 1.14 -25.06 -8.18
C GLY A 596 -0.31 -25.12 -8.64
N LEU A 597 -0.97 -23.98 -8.73
CA LEU A 597 -2.35 -23.89 -9.22
C LEU A 597 -2.37 -23.91 -10.77
N ASN A 598 -3.47 -24.39 -11.34
CA ASN A 598 -3.72 -24.33 -12.78
C ASN A 598 -4.51 -23.07 -13.11
N LEU A 599 -3.92 -22.18 -13.92
CA LEU A 599 -4.52 -20.89 -14.26
C LEU A 599 -5.90 -21.02 -14.92
N LYS A 600 -6.08 -21.96 -15.85
CA LYS A 600 -7.37 -22.14 -16.55
C LYS A 600 -8.45 -22.64 -15.61
N GLU A 601 -8.13 -23.61 -14.75
CA GLU A 601 -9.08 -24.15 -13.78
C GLU A 601 -9.55 -23.06 -12.79
N GLU A 602 -8.61 -22.24 -12.29
CA GLU A 602 -8.95 -21.15 -11.37
C GLU A 602 -9.74 -20.02 -12.07
N ASN A 603 -9.42 -19.71 -13.33
CA ASN A 603 -10.22 -18.77 -14.13
C ASN A 603 -11.66 -19.26 -14.34
N GLU A 604 -11.85 -20.55 -14.65
CA GLU A 604 -13.19 -21.12 -14.80
C GLU A 604 -13.97 -21.14 -13.49
N ARG A 605 -13.31 -21.46 -12.36
CA ARG A 605 -13.92 -21.37 -11.01
C ARG A 605 -14.34 -19.95 -10.69
N PHE A 606 -13.49 -18.98 -10.96
CA PHE A 606 -13.78 -17.56 -10.72
C PHE A 606 -14.98 -17.09 -11.55
N LYS A 607 -14.98 -17.39 -12.86
CA LYS A 607 -16.13 -17.07 -13.74
C LYS A 607 -17.42 -17.72 -13.23
N ALA A 608 -17.38 -19.01 -12.87
CA ALA A 608 -18.53 -19.71 -12.32
C ALA A 608 -19.06 -19.09 -11.01
N SER A 609 -18.17 -18.58 -10.15
CA SER A 609 -18.56 -17.92 -8.91
C SER A 609 -19.27 -16.58 -9.14
N LEU A 610 -18.88 -15.81 -10.16
CA LEU A 610 -19.55 -14.56 -10.55
C LEU A 610 -20.99 -14.82 -11.02
N PHE A 611 -21.23 -15.92 -11.74
CA PHE A 611 -22.58 -16.28 -12.21
C PHE A 611 -23.51 -16.77 -11.09
N LEU A 612 -22.97 -17.22 -9.95
CA LEU A 612 -23.76 -17.68 -8.81
C LEU A 612 -24.08 -16.57 -7.80
N GLY A 613 -23.38 -15.43 -7.86
CA GLY A 613 -23.62 -14.25 -7.00
C GLY A 613 -24.79 -13.36 -7.44
N ASP A 614 -25.34 -13.58 -8.65
CA ASP A 614 -26.46 -12.83 -9.24
C ASP A 614 -27.82 -13.57 -9.17
N ARG A 615 -28.00 -14.53 -8.25
CA ARG A 615 -29.29 -15.21 -8.01
C ARG A 615 -29.89 -14.93 -6.64
#